data_AF-A0A914JFW1-F1
#
_entry.id   AF-A0A914JFW1-F1
#
_cell.length_a   1.000
_cell.length_b   1.000
_cell.length_c   1.000
_cell.angle_alpha   90.00
_cell.angle_beta   90.00
_cell.angle_gamma   90.00
#
_symmetry.space_group_name_H-M   'P 1'
#
loop_
_entity.id
_entity.type
_entity.pdbx_description
1 polymer ?
#
loop_
_entity_poly.entity_id
_entity_poly.type
_entity_poly.pdbx_seq_one_letter_code
_entity_poly.pdbx_strand_id
1 'polypeptide(L)'
;MSLSILSRVAPTRPLMSRIVIVRFASVSGAGPISAKQVPPPSNEAGFYKYERNISRNPKYSNPQQLGDTPMRFLFRRLGHAYEVYPLFFLTGVWFIMFCYVCYISFEKVEIWLDRSQEKAPWDWERIRNNYWKQPTLIFDVDGRSHKRLEIMEKLQDEMVEAAKKRGTR
;
A
#
# COMPACT_ATOMS: atom_id res chain seq x y z
N MET A 1 -18.23 39.15 -30.04
CA MET A 1 -19.22 38.41 -29.24
C MET A 1 -18.97 38.71 -27.78
N SER A 2 -19.95 39.28 -27.09
CA SER A 2 -19.82 39.90 -25.76
C SER A 2 -19.72 38.84 -24.65
N LEU A 3 -18.69 38.94 -23.79
CA LEU A 3 -18.50 38.13 -22.58
C LEU A 3 -19.32 38.62 -21.37
N SER A 4 -20.35 39.44 -21.57
CA SER A 4 -21.03 40.16 -20.47
C SER A 4 -22.23 39.44 -19.83
N ILE A 5 -22.53 38.18 -20.20
CA ILE A 5 -23.75 37.50 -19.73
C ILE A 5 -23.51 36.57 -18.51
N LEU A 6 -22.26 36.25 -18.17
CA LEU A 6 -21.94 35.27 -17.11
C LEU A 6 -21.85 35.84 -15.68
N SER A 7 -22.04 37.14 -15.45
CA SER A 7 -21.79 37.74 -14.13
C SER A 7 -22.98 37.87 -13.19
N ARG A 8 -24.20 37.42 -13.55
CA ARG A 8 -25.39 37.91 -12.83
C ARG A 8 -25.70 37.32 -11.47
N VAL A 9 -25.15 36.20 -11.01
CA VAL A 9 -25.35 35.79 -9.59
C VAL A 9 -24.18 34.95 -9.07
N ALA A 10 -23.01 35.55 -8.86
CA ALA A 10 -22.02 34.92 -7.98
C ALA A 10 -22.50 35.07 -6.53
N PRO A 11 -22.76 33.98 -5.78
CA PRO A 11 -23.18 34.10 -4.38
C PRO A 11 -22.07 34.77 -3.58
N THR A 12 -22.43 35.82 -2.85
CA THR A 12 -21.48 36.56 -2.02
C THR A 12 -20.87 35.63 -0.96
N ARG A 13 -19.60 35.86 -0.57
CA ARG A 13 -18.89 35.10 0.47
C ARG A 13 -19.71 34.81 1.76
N PRO A 14 -20.54 35.73 2.29
CA PRO A 14 -21.42 35.41 3.44
C PRO A 14 -22.53 34.41 3.11
N LEU A 15 -22.98 34.35 1.85
CA LEU A 15 -24.00 33.41 1.38
C LEU A 15 -23.43 32.00 1.22
N MET A 16 -22.22 31.88 0.67
CA MET A 16 -21.49 30.60 0.60
C MET A 16 -21.16 30.06 2.00
N SER A 17 -20.68 30.91 2.91
CA SER A 17 -20.44 30.49 4.30
C SER A 17 -21.73 30.09 5.02
N ARG A 18 -22.86 30.78 4.81
CA ARG A 18 -24.16 30.34 5.32
C ARG A 18 -24.61 28.99 4.75
N ILE A 19 -24.44 28.75 3.45
CA ILE A 19 -24.79 27.46 2.82
C ILE A 19 -23.93 26.33 3.38
N VAL A 20 -22.63 26.59 3.59
CA VAL A 20 -21.69 25.65 4.21
C VAL A 20 -22.11 25.38 5.66
N ILE A 21 -22.35 26.41 6.47
CA ILE A 21 -22.79 26.28 7.87
C ILE A 21 -24.12 25.51 7.97
N VAL A 22 -25.10 25.80 7.11
CA VAL A 22 -26.39 25.07 7.10
C VAL A 22 -26.23 23.62 6.64
N ARG A 23 -25.26 23.31 5.76
CA ARG A 23 -24.94 21.91 5.41
C ARG A 23 -24.27 21.14 6.53
N PHE A 24 -23.47 21.80 7.37
CA PHE A 24 -22.77 21.18 8.50
C PHE A 24 -23.57 21.24 9.82
N ALA A 25 -24.58 22.10 9.92
CA ALA A 25 -25.55 22.12 11.01
C ALA A 25 -26.56 20.98 10.85
N SER A 26 -26.15 19.77 11.17
CA SER A 26 -27.07 18.65 11.34
C SER A 26 -27.65 18.71 12.75
N VAL A 27 -28.88 19.22 12.88
CA VAL A 27 -29.69 18.99 14.08
C VAL A 27 -29.95 17.49 14.13
N SER A 28 -29.52 16.84 15.20
CA SER A 28 -29.76 15.42 15.47
C SER A 28 -31.25 15.21 15.74
N GLY A 29 -32.06 15.19 14.69
CA GLY A 29 -33.48 14.89 14.79
C GLY A 29 -33.65 13.43 15.17
N ALA A 30 -34.57 13.14 16.09
CA ALA A 30 -35.09 11.78 16.24
C ALA A 30 -35.60 11.35 14.85
N GLY A 31 -35.18 10.16 14.40
CA GLY A 31 -35.58 9.64 13.10
C GLY A 31 -37.11 9.59 12.95
N PRO A 32 -37.66 9.79 11.74
CA PRO A 32 -39.10 9.64 11.54
C PRO A 32 -39.54 8.23 11.97
N ILE A 33 -40.55 8.18 12.83
CA ILE A 33 -41.21 6.94 13.25
C ILE A 33 -41.77 6.24 12.00
N SER A 34 -41.62 4.91 11.91
CA SER A 34 -42.11 4.14 10.76
C SER A 34 -43.59 4.41 10.50
N ALA A 35 -43.95 4.74 9.25
CA ALA A 35 -45.34 5.01 8.86
C ALA A 35 -46.28 3.81 9.10
N LYS A 36 -45.73 2.59 9.16
CA LYS A 36 -46.46 1.38 9.51
C LYS A 36 -45.71 0.65 10.62
N GLN A 37 -46.39 0.49 11.77
CA GLN A 37 -45.92 -0.31 12.89
C GLN A 37 -46.71 -1.61 12.97
N VAL A 38 -46.02 -2.74 13.09
CA VAL A 38 -46.55 -4.07 13.33
C VAL A 38 -46.90 -4.08 14.82
N PRO A 39 -48.14 -4.40 15.19
CA PRO A 39 -48.51 -4.49 16.60
C PRO A 39 -47.68 -5.57 17.29
N PRO A 40 -47.33 -5.40 18.58
CA PRO A 40 -46.65 -6.45 19.32
C PRO A 40 -47.51 -7.73 19.34
N PRO A 41 -46.90 -8.92 19.30
CA PRO A 41 -47.63 -10.18 19.42
C PRO A 41 -48.36 -10.21 20.77
N SER A 42 -49.65 -10.53 20.77
CA SER A 42 -50.52 -10.50 21.96
C SER A 42 -50.12 -11.50 23.05
N ASN A 43 -49.33 -12.51 22.70
CA ASN A 43 -49.06 -13.68 23.55
C ASN A 43 -47.71 -13.62 24.26
N GLU A 44 -46.92 -12.57 24.05
CA GLU A 44 -45.57 -12.44 24.60
C GLU A 44 -45.43 -11.10 25.34
N ALA A 45 -45.02 -11.16 26.61
CA ALA A 45 -44.65 -9.96 27.36
C ALA A 45 -43.18 -9.63 27.07
N GLY A 46 -42.90 -8.44 26.52
CA GLY A 46 -41.54 -8.02 26.22
C GLY A 46 -41.41 -6.58 25.72
N PHE A 47 -40.17 -6.09 25.70
CA PHE A 47 -39.86 -4.79 25.10
C PHE A 47 -39.87 -4.90 23.58
N TYR A 48 -40.89 -4.32 22.94
CA TYR A 48 -41.05 -4.33 21.50
C TYR A 48 -40.85 -2.91 20.94
N LYS A 49 -39.61 -2.60 20.54
CA LYS A 49 -39.26 -1.34 19.88
C LYS A 49 -38.47 -1.65 18.62
N TYR A 50 -39.01 -1.28 17.47
CA TYR A 50 -38.27 -1.33 16.21
C TYR A 50 -38.37 0.01 15.50
N GLU A 51 -37.25 0.47 14.98
CA GLU A 51 -37.14 1.73 14.25
C GLU A 51 -36.83 1.43 12.78
N ARG A 52 -37.20 2.34 11.87
CA ARG A 52 -36.82 2.22 10.46
C ARG A 52 -35.30 2.36 10.34
N ASN A 53 -34.64 1.46 9.63
CA ASN A 53 -33.23 1.63 9.28
C ASN A 53 -33.13 2.77 8.24
N ILE A 54 -32.64 3.93 8.66
CA ILE A 54 -32.53 5.11 7.79
C ILE A 54 -31.18 5.03 7.08
N SER A 55 -31.21 4.70 5.80
CA SER A 55 -29.97 4.51 5.03
C SER A 55 -29.21 5.82 4.88
N ARG A 56 -27.96 5.85 5.37
CA ARG A 56 -26.90 6.84 5.03
C ARG A 56 -27.33 8.31 5.06
N ASN A 57 -28.15 8.72 6.03
CA ASN A 57 -28.44 10.14 6.24
C ASN A 57 -27.84 10.62 7.57
N PRO A 58 -26.81 11.49 7.54
CA PRO A 58 -26.12 11.97 8.74
C PRO A 58 -26.99 12.89 9.62
N LYS A 59 -28.19 13.26 9.17
CA LYS A 59 -29.13 14.12 9.91
C LYS A 59 -29.81 13.43 11.08
N TYR A 60 -29.69 12.10 11.21
CA TYR A 60 -30.39 11.33 12.24
C TYR A 60 -29.41 10.73 13.24
N SER A 61 -29.84 10.57 14.49
CA SER A 61 -29.01 10.10 15.61
C SER A 61 -28.53 8.65 15.49
N ASN A 62 -29.21 7.82 14.68
CA ASN A 62 -28.80 6.46 14.34
C ASN A 62 -28.37 6.39 12.86
N PRO A 63 -27.24 7.02 12.47
CA PRO A 63 -26.67 6.78 11.15
C PRO A 63 -26.27 5.29 11.10
N GLN A 64 -26.76 4.60 10.07
CA GLN A 64 -26.62 3.17 9.81
C GLN A 64 -25.35 2.51 10.34
N GLN A 65 -25.48 1.25 10.81
CA GLN A 65 -24.36 0.36 11.12
C GLN A 65 -23.29 0.47 10.02
N LEU A 66 -22.09 0.96 10.38
CA LEU A 66 -20.97 1.07 9.45
C LEU A 66 -20.78 -0.27 8.74
N GLY A 67 -20.91 -0.29 7.41
CA GLY A 67 -20.76 -1.51 6.62
C GLY A 67 -19.39 -2.18 6.80
N ASP A 68 -19.29 -3.41 6.33
CA ASP A 68 -18.04 -4.17 6.37
C ASP A 68 -17.07 -3.62 5.32
N THR A 69 -16.30 -2.60 5.71
CA THR A 69 -15.11 -2.25 4.95
C THR A 69 -14.04 -3.33 5.20
N PRO A 70 -13.19 -3.66 4.22
CA PRO A 70 -12.10 -4.63 4.42
C PRO A 70 -11.24 -4.30 5.64
N MET A 71 -11.03 -3.01 5.89
CA MET A 71 -10.29 -2.53 7.06
C MET A 71 -11.04 -2.80 8.37
N ARG A 72 -12.36 -2.62 8.40
CA ARG A 72 -13.17 -2.95 9.58
C ARG A 72 -13.26 -4.46 9.78
N PHE A 73 -13.30 -5.25 8.72
CA PHE A 73 -13.24 -6.72 8.81
C PHE A 73 -11.91 -7.18 9.44
N LEU A 74 -10.79 -6.66 8.94
CA LEU A 74 -9.45 -7.05 9.41
C LEU A 74 -9.14 -6.54 10.82
N PHE A 75 -9.50 -5.30 11.16
CA PHE A 75 -9.04 -4.65 12.38
C PHE A 75 -10.07 -4.54 13.52
N ARG A 76 -11.37 -4.78 13.29
CA ARG A 76 -12.43 -4.53 14.30
C ARG A 76 -12.31 -5.34 15.60
N ARG A 77 -11.76 -6.56 15.54
CA ARG A 77 -11.67 -7.45 16.72
C ARG A 77 -10.24 -7.61 17.26
N LEU A 78 -9.25 -6.89 16.73
CA LEU A 78 -7.86 -7.01 17.20
C LEU A 78 -7.72 -6.67 18.70
N GLY A 79 -8.55 -5.79 19.25
CA GLY A 79 -8.48 -5.43 20.68
C GLY A 79 -8.97 -6.51 21.64
N HIS A 80 -9.66 -7.54 21.17
CA HIS A 80 -10.25 -8.58 22.02
C HIS A 80 -9.64 -9.97 21.80
N ALA A 81 -9.03 -10.20 20.63
CA ALA A 81 -8.42 -11.47 20.27
C ALA A 81 -6.89 -11.43 20.50
N TYR A 82 -6.47 -11.49 21.76
CA TYR A 82 -5.06 -11.45 22.16
C TYR A 82 -4.24 -12.62 21.61
N GLU A 83 -4.89 -13.76 21.36
CA GLU A 83 -4.28 -14.96 20.78
C GLU A 83 -3.73 -14.73 19.36
N VAL A 84 -4.18 -13.68 18.67
CA VAL A 84 -3.77 -13.39 17.29
C VAL A 84 -2.49 -12.52 17.24
N TYR A 85 -2.11 -11.86 18.34
CA TYR A 85 -0.91 -11.01 18.36
C TYR A 85 0.39 -11.78 18.08
N PRO A 86 0.62 -12.99 18.62
CA PRO A 86 1.78 -13.79 18.24
C PRO A 86 1.83 -14.12 16.75
N LEU A 87 0.67 -14.37 16.11
CA LEU A 87 0.61 -14.61 14.66
C LEU A 87 0.97 -13.36 13.87
N PHE A 88 0.46 -12.19 14.27
CA PHE A 88 0.84 -10.92 13.64
C PHE A 88 2.33 -10.63 13.83
N PHE A 89 2.88 -10.85 15.02
CA PHE A 89 4.31 -10.71 15.27
C PHE A 89 5.13 -11.64 14.37
N LEU A 90 4.76 -12.92 14.27
CA LEU A 90 5.43 -13.88 13.41
C LEU A 90 5.37 -13.47 11.93
N THR A 91 4.22 -12.97 11.46
CA THR A 91 4.09 -12.47 10.07
C THR A 91 4.96 -11.23 9.84
N GLY A 92 5.09 -10.35 10.84
CA GLY A 92 5.99 -9.19 10.78
C GLY A 92 7.45 -9.60 10.69
N VAL A 93 7.90 -10.53 11.54
CA VAL A 93 9.26 -11.08 11.50
C VAL A 93 9.54 -11.75 10.15
N TRP A 94 8.60 -12.55 9.65
CA TRP A 94 8.71 -13.17 8.33
C TRP A 94 8.84 -12.13 7.22
N PHE A 95 8.03 -11.07 7.25
CA PHE A 95 8.08 -10.01 6.25
C PHE A 95 9.41 -9.25 6.27
N ILE A 96 9.95 -8.97 7.46
CA ILE A 96 11.28 -8.37 7.62
C ILE A 96 12.37 -9.28 7.03
N MET A 97 12.32 -10.58 7.33
CA MET A 97 13.25 -11.56 6.77
C MET A 97 13.12 -11.65 5.24
N PHE A 98 11.90 -11.59 4.71
CA PHE A 98 11.64 -11.54 3.28
C PHE A 98 12.27 -10.30 2.63
N CYS A 99 12.03 -9.11 3.19
CA CYS A 99 12.65 -7.86 2.72
C CYS A 99 14.19 -7.92 2.78
N TYR A 100 14.75 -8.50 3.83
CA TYR A 100 16.19 -8.68 3.98
C TYR A 100 16.77 -9.61 2.89
N VAL A 101 16.12 -10.74 2.62
CA VAL A 101 16.54 -11.66 1.54
C VAL A 101 16.41 -10.98 0.17
N CYS A 102 15.34 -10.23 -0.07
CA CYS A 102 15.20 -9.44 -1.30
C CYS A 102 16.33 -8.42 -1.44
N TYR A 103 16.66 -7.69 -0.37
CA TYR A 103 17.75 -6.71 -0.36
C TYR A 103 19.08 -7.34 -0.74
N ILE A 104 19.47 -8.44 -0.08
CA ILE A 104 20.71 -9.17 -0.41
C ILE A 104 20.67 -9.76 -1.83
N SER A 105 19.49 -10.18 -2.30
CA SER A 105 19.34 -10.66 -3.68
C SER A 105 19.62 -9.55 -4.68
N PHE A 106 19.18 -8.31 -4.43
CA PHE A 106 19.45 -7.15 -5.29
C PHE A 106 20.91 -6.70 -5.34
N GLU A 107 21.74 -7.08 -4.35
CA GLU A 107 23.19 -6.84 -4.41
C GLU A 107 23.91 -7.76 -5.40
N LYS A 108 23.27 -8.86 -5.82
CA LYS A 108 23.86 -9.78 -6.79
C LYS A 108 24.00 -9.13 -8.16
N VAL A 109 25.18 -9.34 -8.74
CA VAL A 109 25.60 -8.90 -10.08
C VAL A 109 24.61 -9.25 -11.20
N GLU A 110 23.89 -10.35 -11.03
CA GLU A 110 23.00 -10.91 -12.05
C GLU A 110 21.72 -10.08 -12.24
N ILE A 111 21.32 -9.28 -11.24
CA ILE A 111 20.02 -8.62 -11.26
C ILE A 111 20.08 -7.34 -12.08
N TRP A 112 19.47 -7.40 -13.27
CA TRP A 112 19.34 -6.27 -14.18
C TRP A 112 18.08 -5.45 -13.89
N LEU A 113 18.18 -4.59 -12.88
CA LEU A 113 17.09 -3.69 -12.47
C LEU A 113 16.79 -2.60 -13.50
N ASP A 114 17.84 -2.01 -14.10
CA ASP A 114 17.72 -0.90 -15.04
C ASP A 114 18.21 -1.29 -16.44
N ARG A 115 17.26 -1.52 -17.35
CA ARG A 115 17.52 -1.88 -18.76
C ARG A 115 17.76 -0.69 -19.69
N SER A 116 17.82 0.53 -19.16
CA SER A 116 18.15 1.70 -19.97
C SER A 116 19.62 1.74 -20.43
N GLN A 117 20.49 0.97 -19.77
CA GLN A 117 21.91 0.88 -20.11
C GLN A 117 22.17 -0.18 -21.17
N GLU A 118 23.01 0.16 -22.15
CA GLU A 118 23.39 -0.73 -23.26
C GLU A 118 24.16 -1.98 -22.77
N LYS A 119 24.94 -1.84 -21.69
CA LYS A 119 25.76 -2.92 -21.14
C LYS A 119 25.03 -3.61 -20.00
N ALA A 120 24.96 -4.94 -20.11
CA ALA A 120 24.42 -5.81 -19.07
C ALA A 120 25.18 -5.63 -17.74
N PRO A 121 24.53 -5.87 -16.59
CA PRO A 121 25.18 -5.70 -15.29
C PRO A 121 26.32 -6.70 -15.08
N TRP A 122 26.23 -7.91 -15.66
CA TRP A 122 27.30 -8.94 -15.70
C TRP A 122 28.41 -8.68 -16.73
N ASP A 123 28.39 -7.53 -17.42
CA ASP A 123 29.39 -7.21 -18.43
C ASP A 123 30.78 -6.99 -17.82
N TRP A 124 31.79 -7.66 -18.37
CA TRP A 124 33.15 -7.66 -17.81
C TRP A 124 33.71 -6.26 -17.59
N GLU A 125 33.49 -5.34 -18.53
CA GLU A 125 33.99 -3.96 -18.45
C GLU A 125 33.39 -3.19 -17.27
N ARG A 126 32.18 -3.55 -16.84
CA ARG A 126 31.47 -2.93 -15.73
C ARG A 126 31.93 -3.48 -14.38
N ILE A 127 32.24 -4.78 -14.31
CA ILE A 127 32.45 -5.50 -13.06
C ILE A 127 33.92 -5.76 -12.75
N ARG A 128 34.83 -5.62 -13.72
CA ARG A 128 36.29 -5.83 -13.54
C ARG A 128 36.85 -5.29 -12.23
N ASN A 129 36.40 -4.11 -11.79
CA ASN A 129 36.91 -3.45 -10.59
C ASN A 129 36.18 -3.83 -9.29
N ASN A 130 35.03 -4.50 -9.37
CA ASN A 130 34.11 -4.71 -8.25
C ASN A 130 33.65 -6.16 -8.06
N TYR A 131 33.95 -7.09 -8.99
CA TYR A 131 33.43 -8.47 -8.96
C TYR A 131 33.80 -9.23 -7.68
N TRP A 132 35.00 -9.00 -7.17
CA TRP A 132 35.52 -9.63 -5.95
C TRP A 132 35.03 -8.94 -4.68
N LYS A 133 34.39 -7.77 -4.77
CA LYS A 133 33.83 -7.05 -3.60
C LYS A 133 32.39 -7.44 -3.32
N GLN A 134 31.75 -8.14 -4.25
CA GLN A 134 30.35 -8.49 -4.16
C GLN A 134 30.20 -9.84 -3.44
N PRO A 135 29.28 -9.93 -2.47
CA PRO A 135 29.07 -11.17 -1.73
C PRO A 135 28.47 -12.23 -2.66
N THR A 136 29.11 -13.40 -2.71
CA THR A 136 28.61 -14.58 -3.45
C THR A 136 27.69 -15.44 -2.58
N LEU A 137 27.98 -15.49 -1.27
CA LEU A 137 27.24 -16.25 -0.28
C LEU A 137 26.72 -15.32 0.81
N ILE A 138 25.51 -15.59 1.30
CA ILE A 138 24.90 -14.87 2.42
C ILE A 138 25.70 -15.09 3.71
N PHE A 139 26.29 -16.28 3.87
CA PHE A 139 27.03 -16.70 5.06
C PHE A 139 28.51 -16.93 4.73
N ASP A 140 29.23 -15.87 4.37
CA ASP A 140 30.69 -15.92 4.23
C ASP A 140 31.35 -14.91 5.19
N VAL A 141 31.38 -15.27 6.47
CA VAL A 141 31.94 -14.44 7.55
C VAL A 141 33.44 -14.16 7.33
N ASP A 142 34.15 -15.13 6.76
CA ASP A 142 35.60 -15.08 6.56
C ASP A 142 36.01 -14.51 5.19
N GLY A 143 35.05 -14.19 4.31
CA GLY A 143 35.31 -13.68 2.97
C GLY A 143 36.14 -14.63 2.08
N ARG A 144 36.07 -15.94 2.33
CA ARG A 144 36.92 -16.92 1.63
C ARG A 144 36.46 -17.17 0.20
N SER A 145 35.19 -16.91 -0.10
CA SER A 145 34.55 -17.29 -1.36
C SER A 145 34.77 -16.31 -2.51
N HIS A 146 35.12 -15.05 -2.24
CA HIS A 146 35.30 -14.00 -3.25
C HIS A 146 36.76 -13.50 -3.30
N LYS A 147 37.70 -14.43 -3.54
CA LYS A 147 39.10 -14.06 -3.75
C LYS A 147 39.31 -13.45 -5.14
N ARG A 148 40.13 -12.41 -5.20
CA ARG A 148 40.59 -11.81 -6.46
C ARG A 148 41.51 -12.78 -7.20
N LEU A 149 41.23 -12.99 -8.49
CA LEU A 149 42.00 -13.89 -9.36
C LEU A 149 42.57 -13.10 -10.55
N GLU A 150 43.78 -12.58 -10.39
CA GLU A 150 44.43 -11.74 -11.41
C GLU A 150 44.67 -12.46 -12.74
N ILE A 151 44.88 -13.78 -12.70
CA ILE A 151 45.06 -14.59 -13.92
C ILE A 151 43.77 -14.63 -14.73
N MET A 152 42.63 -14.80 -14.07
CA MET A 152 41.32 -14.77 -14.71
C MET A 152 41.04 -13.38 -15.30
N GLU A 153 41.39 -12.31 -14.57
CA GLU A 153 41.22 -10.93 -15.05
C GLU A 153 41.95 -10.70 -16.38
N LYS A 154 43.22 -11.11 -16.47
CA LYS A 154 44.02 -10.98 -17.70
C LYS A 154 43.41 -11.75 -18.86
N LEU A 155 43.02 -13.01 -18.63
CA LEU A 155 42.39 -13.83 -19.66
C LEU A 155 41.09 -13.19 -20.18
N GLN A 156 40.29 -12.64 -19.27
CA GLN A 156 39.00 -12.07 -19.61
C GLN A 156 39.16 -10.71 -20.33
N ASP A 157 40.18 -9.93 -19.98
CA ASP A 157 40.57 -8.73 -20.72
C ASP A 157 40.99 -9.07 -22.16
N GLU A 158 41.82 -10.09 -22.35
CA GLU A 158 42.25 -10.56 -23.68
C GLU A 158 41.08 -11.09 -24.51
N MET A 159 40.14 -11.80 -23.89
CA MET A 159 38.92 -12.27 -24.56
C MET A 159 38.02 -11.11 -25.02
N VAL A 160 37.88 -10.06 -24.20
CA VAL A 160 37.12 -8.86 -24.59
C VAL A 160 37.82 -8.12 -25.72
N GLU A 161 39.15 -7.98 -25.66
CA GLU A 161 39.92 -7.35 -26.73
C GLU A 161 39.81 -8.13 -28.05
N ALA A 162 39.89 -9.46 -27.98
CA ALA A 162 39.71 -10.34 -29.14
C ALA A 162 38.27 -10.28 -29.70
N ALA A 163 37.26 -10.21 -28.83
CA ALA A 163 35.86 -10.08 -29.25
C ALA A 163 35.59 -8.75 -29.97
N LYS A 164 36.16 -7.64 -29.48
CA LYS A 164 36.10 -6.34 -30.15
C LYS A 164 36.79 -6.35 -31.50
N LYS A 165 37.97 -6.99 -31.61
CA LYS A 165 38.67 -7.17 -32.89
C LYS A 165 37.85 -7.99 -33.90
N ARG A 166 37.00 -8.91 -33.42
CA ARG A 166 36.09 -9.72 -34.23
C ARG A 166 34.75 -9.02 -34.54
N GLY A 167 34.45 -7.88 -33.89
CA GLY A 167 33.17 -7.17 -34.05
C GLY A 167 31.96 -7.89 -33.45
N THR A 168 32.18 -8.89 -32.58
CA THR A 168 31.10 -9.64 -31.94
C THR A 168 30.59 -8.99 -30.65
N ARG A 169 31.23 -7.89 -30.22
CA ARG A 169 30.93 -7.13 -29.00
C ARG A 169 31.41 -5.69 -29.17
#